data_AF-A0A7C6E077-F1
#
_entry.id   AF-A0A7C6E077-F1
#
_cell.length_a   1.000
_cell.length_b   1.000
_cell.length_c   1.000
_cell.angle_alpha   90.00
_cell.angle_beta   90.00
_cell.angle_gamma   90.00
#
_symmetry.space_group_name_H-M   'P 1'
#
loop_
_entity.id
_entity.type
_entity.pdbx_description
1 polymer ?
#
loop_
_entity_poly.entity_id
_entity_poly.type
_entity_poly.pdbx_seq_one_letter_code
_entity_poly.pdbx_strand_id
1 'polypeptide(L)'
;MKKSQSTSLVQLTELRQNKGSPILDEREIRLKISRNNDLKLGRVLNIGCEEASLKSIIAIDVSTVKIGISRLGEVHAVRGSTVLKEHRSVKISRTRPMIVLGEISDSQLSFELEEQLKNIKSARNSMILLDGDLNEMMSVSRPLGLTGFLNSTGSVLISVSKSFVNPFIRLPDEVDASPFIGEILNGRSPREYLVRLRPGSPLLKVEAYPEVELDELSSMLASLILIDGVEYGYPETLRIAHIYSKILQVEVLTLRCILQRKFGIEVLREIDNRKMLLGGFWS
;
A
#
# COMPACT_ATOMS: atom_id res chain seq x y z
N MET A 1 28.83 -52.97 -14.98
CA MET A 1 29.23 -51.56 -14.71
C MET A 1 27.99 -50.69 -14.64
N LYS A 2 27.52 -50.33 -13.44
CA LYS A 2 26.56 -49.23 -13.20
C LYS A 2 27.07 -48.50 -11.95
N LYS A 3 27.58 -47.27 -12.12
CA LYS A 3 28.01 -46.42 -11.01
C LYS A 3 26.76 -45.87 -10.33
N SER A 4 26.56 -46.26 -9.08
CA SER A 4 25.62 -45.64 -8.14
C SER A 4 26.07 -44.20 -7.86
N GLN A 5 25.35 -43.21 -8.38
CA GLN A 5 25.49 -41.82 -7.94
C GLN A 5 24.71 -41.66 -6.64
N SER A 6 25.44 -41.53 -5.54
CA SER A 6 24.93 -41.10 -4.24
C SER A 6 24.49 -39.63 -4.36
N THR A 7 23.18 -39.39 -4.45
CA THR A 7 22.58 -38.07 -4.25
C THR A 7 22.64 -37.73 -2.76
N SER A 8 23.72 -37.09 -2.32
CA SER A 8 23.77 -36.47 -1.00
C SER A 8 22.80 -35.29 -0.97
N LEU A 9 21.76 -35.39 -0.17
CA LEU A 9 20.87 -34.27 0.16
C LEU A 9 21.69 -33.21 0.91
N VAL A 10 21.97 -32.09 0.25
CA VAL A 10 22.57 -30.90 0.87
C VAL A 10 21.55 -30.35 1.87
N GLN A 11 21.93 -30.21 3.13
CA GLN A 11 21.06 -29.63 4.14
C GLN A 11 20.82 -28.15 3.84
N LEU A 12 19.56 -27.70 3.92
CA LEU A 12 19.11 -26.31 3.71
C LEU A 12 19.85 -25.27 4.58
N THR A 13 20.52 -25.71 5.65
CA THR A 13 21.34 -24.90 6.54
C THR A 13 22.67 -24.47 5.91
N GLU A 14 23.23 -25.23 4.96
CA GLU A 14 24.51 -24.91 4.31
C GLU A 14 24.38 -23.82 3.23
N LEU A 15 23.19 -23.58 2.68
CA LEU A 15 22.91 -22.48 1.75
C LEU A 15 22.81 -21.10 2.43
N ARG A 16 22.78 -21.05 3.77
CA ARG A 16 22.59 -19.82 4.55
C ARG A 16 23.89 -19.20 5.08
N GLN A 17 25.04 -19.83 4.88
CA GLN A 17 26.30 -19.27 5.38
C GLN A 17 27.08 -18.53 4.30
N ASN A 18 27.34 -17.25 4.59
CA ASN A 18 28.35 -16.39 3.99
C ASN A 18 28.18 -16.00 2.51
N LYS A 19 27.25 -15.07 2.27
CA LYS A 19 27.59 -13.89 1.46
C LYS A 19 27.22 -12.67 2.28
N GLY A 20 28.20 -11.83 2.60
CA GLY A 20 27.91 -10.49 3.09
C GLY A 20 26.94 -9.82 2.12
N SER A 21 25.94 -9.11 2.63
CA SER A 21 25.00 -8.36 1.80
C SER A 21 25.79 -7.46 0.84
N PRO A 22 25.61 -7.61 -0.48
CA PRO A 22 26.32 -6.77 -1.44
C PRO A 22 25.94 -5.31 -1.20
N ILE A 23 26.95 -4.46 -1.06
CA ILE A 23 26.75 -3.01 -0.93
C ILE A 23 26.30 -2.49 -2.30
N LEU A 24 25.02 -2.10 -2.39
CA LEU A 24 24.40 -1.63 -3.63
C LEU A 24 24.58 -0.12 -3.87
N ASP A 25 25.20 0.59 -2.92
CA ASP A 25 25.26 2.05 -2.89
C ASP A 25 25.70 2.63 -4.24
N GLU A 26 24.85 3.51 -4.77
CA GLU A 26 25.10 4.36 -5.94
C GLU A 26 25.22 3.66 -7.30
N ARG A 27 24.53 2.53 -7.48
CA ARG A 27 24.48 1.83 -8.78
C ARG A 27 23.19 2.09 -9.56
N GLU A 28 23.32 2.40 -10.85
CA GLU A 28 22.20 2.34 -11.80
C GLU A 28 21.84 0.88 -12.14
N ILE A 29 20.55 0.55 -12.08
CA ILE A 29 20.05 -0.80 -12.36
C ILE A 29 18.96 -0.73 -13.42
N ARG A 30 19.12 -1.50 -14.50
CA ARG A 30 18.06 -1.69 -15.50
C ARG A 30 17.26 -2.94 -15.18
N LEU A 31 15.96 -2.77 -14.98
CA LEU A 31 15.03 -3.85 -14.73
C LEU A 31 14.16 -4.10 -15.97
N LYS A 32 14.17 -5.35 -16.45
CA LYS A 32 13.24 -5.78 -17.49
C LYS A 32 11.91 -6.15 -16.86
N ILE A 33 10.88 -5.34 -17.09
CA ILE A 33 9.51 -5.59 -16.60
C ILE A 33 8.72 -6.43 -17.61
N SER A 34 8.91 -6.16 -18.90
CA SER A 34 8.27 -6.91 -19.99
C SER A 34 9.13 -6.86 -21.26
N ARG A 35 8.73 -7.58 -22.32
CA ARG A 35 9.43 -7.54 -23.63
C ARG A 35 9.59 -6.13 -24.19
N ASN A 36 8.69 -5.21 -23.84
CA ASN A 36 8.63 -3.85 -24.39
C ASN A 36 8.83 -2.76 -23.33
N ASN A 37 9.11 -3.12 -22.07
CA ASN A 37 9.19 -2.15 -20.98
C ASN A 37 10.38 -2.42 -20.06
N ASP A 38 11.34 -1.51 -20.10
CA ASP A 38 12.52 -1.49 -19.25
C ASP A 38 12.39 -0.33 -18.26
N LEU A 39 12.53 -0.61 -16.98
CA LEU A 39 12.60 0.39 -15.92
C LEU A 39 14.07 0.70 -15.63
N LYS A 40 14.42 1.98 -15.55
CA LYS A 40 15.75 2.41 -15.12
C LYS A 40 15.67 2.91 -13.70
N LEU A 41 16.42 2.27 -12.82
CA LEU A 41 16.68 2.78 -11.49
C LEU A 41 17.95 3.62 -11.53
N GLY A 42 17.87 4.81 -10.96
CA GLY A 42 18.99 5.71 -10.75
C GLY A 42 19.83 5.24 -9.57
N ARG A 43 19.88 6.02 -8.49
CA ARG A 43 20.57 5.63 -7.27
C ARG A 43 19.79 4.53 -6.55
N VAL A 44 20.48 3.44 -6.21
CA VAL A 44 19.95 2.32 -5.41
C VAL A 44 20.72 2.26 -4.10
N LEU A 45 19.99 2.13 -2.99
CA LEU A 45 20.54 2.00 -1.63
C LEU A 45 20.01 0.73 -0.98
N ASN A 46 20.84 0.11 -0.16
CA ASN A 46 20.35 -0.90 0.77
C ASN A 46 19.58 -0.21 1.91
N ILE A 47 18.48 -0.82 2.32
CA ILE A 47 17.76 -0.38 3.52
C ILE A 47 18.46 -1.05 4.70
N GLY A 48 19.37 -0.32 5.35
CA GLY A 48 20.10 -0.78 6.53
C GLY A 48 19.19 -0.97 7.74
N CYS A 49 19.69 -1.63 8.78
CA CYS A 49 19.05 -1.67 10.09
C CYS A 49 19.83 -0.76 11.04
N GLU A 50 19.65 0.55 10.90
CA GLU A 50 20.17 1.54 11.87
C GLU A 50 19.11 1.87 12.94
N GLU A 51 19.53 2.53 14.03
CA GLU A 51 18.64 2.84 15.15
C GLU A 51 17.40 3.63 14.71
N ALA A 52 16.23 3.17 15.16
CA ALA A 52 14.96 3.75 14.78
C ALA A 52 14.76 5.14 15.41
N SER A 53 14.67 6.19 14.59
CA SER A 53 14.42 7.57 15.04
C SER A 53 12.92 7.91 15.17
N LEU A 54 12.05 7.05 14.63
CA LEU A 54 10.61 7.27 14.58
C LEU A 54 9.92 6.91 15.91
N LYS A 55 9.01 7.80 16.35
CA LYS A 55 8.22 7.59 17.57
C LYS A 55 6.99 6.70 17.34
N SER A 56 6.35 6.85 16.19
CA SER A 56 5.13 6.12 15.84
C SER A 56 4.94 5.99 14.34
N ILE A 57 4.15 4.98 13.94
CA ILE A 57 3.74 4.70 12.57
C ILE A 57 2.22 4.79 12.51
N ILE A 58 1.70 5.50 11.52
CA ILE A 58 0.27 5.70 11.34
C ILE A 58 -0.09 5.21 9.95
N ALA A 59 -0.83 4.12 9.84
CA ALA A 59 -1.34 3.65 8.56
C ALA A 59 -2.78 4.08 8.35
N ILE A 60 -3.10 4.54 7.15
CA ILE A 60 -4.45 4.94 6.74
C ILE A 60 -4.83 4.16 5.49
N ASP A 61 -6.06 3.65 5.48
CA ASP A 61 -6.68 3.06 4.29
C ASP A 61 -8.13 3.51 4.16
N VAL A 62 -8.57 3.72 2.93
CA VAL A 62 -9.96 4.05 2.59
C VAL A 62 -10.45 3.06 1.54
N SER A 63 -11.50 2.33 1.88
CA SER A 63 -12.10 1.32 1.02
C SER A 63 -13.50 1.73 0.57
N THR A 64 -13.84 1.34 -0.65
CA THR A 64 -15.17 1.54 -1.23
C THR A 64 -15.78 0.22 -1.67
N VAL A 65 -17.11 0.14 -1.63
CA VAL A 65 -17.86 -0.99 -2.17
C VAL A 65 -19.14 -0.51 -2.83
N LYS A 66 -19.41 -0.99 -4.04
CA LYS A 66 -20.71 -0.81 -4.68
C LYS A 66 -21.74 -1.69 -3.97
N ILE A 67 -22.68 -1.06 -3.28
CA ILE A 67 -23.81 -1.73 -2.62
C ILE A 67 -24.81 -2.21 -3.67
N GLY A 68 -25.01 -1.46 -4.75
CA GLY A 68 -25.92 -1.84 -5.82
C GLY A 68 -26.40 -0.62 -6.62
N ILE A 69 -27.58 -0.75 -7.23
CA ILE A 69 -28.22 0.30 -8.01
C ILE A 69 -29.61 0.55 -7.44
N SER A 70 -29.99 1.81 -7.33
CA SER A 70 -31.33 2.26 -6.95
C SER A 70 -31.93 3.13 -8.05
N ARG A 71 -33.20 3.53 -7.87
CA ARG A 71 -33.83 4.56 -8.71
C ARG A 71 -33.11 5.91 -8.70
N LEU A 72 -32.21 6.15 -7.74
CA LEU A 72 -31.42 7.38 -7.61
C LEU A 72 -30.02 7.24 -8.24
N GLY A 73 -29.70 6.09 -8.85
CA GLY A 73 -28.38 5.79 -9.40
C GLY A 73 -27.63 4.75 -8.57
N GLU A 74 -26.31 4.69 -8.78
CA GLU A 74 -25.44 3.78 -8.04
C GLU A 74 -25.46 4.09 -6.54
N VAL A 75 -25.30 3.06 -5.74
CA VAL A 75 -25.21 3.18 -4.29
C VAL A 75 -23.91 2.54 -3.86
N HIS A 76 -23.08 3.33 -3.20
CA HIS A 76 -21.78 2.91 -2.70
C HIS A 76 -21.70 3.09 -1.19
N ALA A 77 -20.80 2.36 -0.56
CA ALA A 77 -20.35 2.68 0.78
C ALA A 77 -18.84 2.91 0.79
N VAL A 78 -18.43 3.90 1.58
CA VAL A 78 -17.04 4.28 1.83
C VAL A 78 -16.75 4.09 3.32
N ARG A 79 -15.55 3.59 3.64
CA ARG A 79 -15.07 3.46 5.02
C ARG A 79 -13.57 3.72 5.06
N GLY A 80 -13.16 4.57 5.98
CA GLY A 80 -11.77 4.78 6.35
C GLY A 80 -11.39 4.00 7.61
N SER A 81 -10.11 3.64 7.69
CA SER A 81 -9.48 3.08 8.88
C SER A 81 -8.12 3.72 9.10
N THR A 82 -7.79 3.95 10.36
CA THR A 82 -6.49 4.43 10.81
C THR A 82 -5.93 3.47 11.86
N VAL A 83 -4.66 3.13 11.73
CA VAL A 83 -3.91 2.29 12.66
C VAL A 83 -2.71 3.09 13.15
N LEU A 84 -2.70 3.43 14.42
CA LEU A 84 -1.55 4.04 15.10
C LEU A 84 -0.78 2.96 15.83
N LYS A 85 0.49 2.81 15.50
CA LYS A 85 1.44 1.92 16.16
C LYS A 85 2.52 2.72 16.85
N GLU A 86 2.63 2.53 18.15
CA GLU A 86 3.72 2.98 18.99
C GLU A 86 4.49 1.74 19.49
N HIS A 87 5.66 1.94 20.10
CA HIS A 87 6.59 0.88 20.48
C HIS A 87 5.98 -0.33 21.24
N ARG A 88 4.86 -0.15 21.96
CA ARG A 88 4.21 -1.21 22.75
C ARG A 88 2.69 -1.31 22.57
N SER A 89 2.12 -0.53 21.67
CA SER A 89 0.66 -0.38 21.55
C SER A 89 0.25 -0.20 20.10
N VAL A 90 -0.88 -0.83 19.76
CA VAL A 90 -1.57 -0.62 18.49
C VAL A 90 -2.96 -0.11 18.81
N LYS A 91 -3.30 1.05 18.26
CA LYS A 91 -4.64 1.64 18.34
C LYS A 91 -5.24 1.65 16.95
N ILE A 92 -6.46 1.14 16.86
CA ILE A 92 -7.21 1.06 15.60
C ILE A 92 -8.47 1.90 15.74
N SER A 93 -8.73 2.76 14.77
CA SER A 93 -9.97 3.51 14.63
C SER A 93 -10.50 3.34 13.22
N ARG A 94 -11.81 3.15 13.09
CA ARG A 94 -12.48 3.08 11.78
C ARG A 94 -13.75 3.91 11.81
N THR A 95 -14.11 4.49 10.67
CA THR A 95 -15.41 5.15 10.50
C THR A 95 -16.51 4.12 10.26
N ARG A 96 -17.75 4.56 10.51
CA ARG A 96 -18.91 3.80 10.05
C ARG A 96 -19.01 3.93 8.53
N PRO A 97 -19.58 2.94 7.81
CA PRO A 97 -19.77 3.06 6.38
C PRO A 97 -20.63 4.30 6.08
N MET A 98 -20.08 5.22 5.30
CA MET A 98 -20.81 6.34 4.74
C MET A 98 -21.45 5.88 3.43
N ILE A 99 -22.75 6.12 3.27
CA ILE A 99 -23.46 5.79 2.03
C ILE A 99 -23.33 6.96 1.07
N VAL A 100 -22.91 6.67 -0.15
CA VAL A 100 -22.83 7.63 -1.27
C VAL A 100 -23.84 7.20 -2.33
N LEU A 101 -24.69 8.14 -2.73
CA LEU A 101 -25.65 7.98 -3.83
C LEU A 101 -25.08 8.67 -5.07
N GLY A 102 -25.03 7.95 -6.19
CA GLY A 102 -24.36 8.37 -7.42
C GLY A 102 -22.96 7.76 -7.55
N GLU A 103 -22.24 8.20 -8.57
CA GLU A 103 -20.84 7.80 -8.79
C GLU A 103 -19.96 8.25 -7.62
N ILE A 104 -19.01 7.39 -7.23
CA ILE A 104 -17.96 7.82 -6.31
C ILE A 104 -17.03 8.74 -7.08
N SER A 105 -17.02 10.00 -6.68
CA SER A 105 -15.97 10.94 -7.01
C SER A 105 -14.82 10.84 -6.00
N ASP A 106 -13.63 11.21 -6.44
CA ASP A 106 -12.43 11.25 -5.59
C ASP A 106 -12.55 12.25 -4.44
N SER A 107 -13.49 13.20 -4.52
CA SER A 107 -13.79 14.14 -3.43
C SER A 107 -14.34 13.44 -2.18
N GLN A 108 -15.10 12.35 -2.32
CA GLN A 108 -15.61 11.59 -1.17
C GLN A 108 -14.52 10.73 -0.53
N LEU A 109 -13.61 10.19 -1.33
CA LEU A 109 -12.42 9.49 -0.82
C LEU A 109 -11.51 10.44 -0.05
N SER A 110 -11.31 11.63 -0.59
CA SER A 110 -10.47 12.66 0.02
C SER A 110 -11.06 13.23 1.30
N PHE A 111 -12.39 13.41 1.34
CA PHE A 111 -13.10 13.77 2.57
C PHE A 111 -12.89 12.72 3.67
N GLU A 112 -13.05 11.44 3.33
CA GLU A 112 -12.84 10.35 4.29
C GLU A 112 -11.38 10.32 4.78
N LEU A 113 -10.42 10.51 3.89
CA LEU A 113 -9.00 10.63 4.25
C LEU A 113 -8.75 11.81 5.20
N GLU A 114 -9.32 12.98 4.95
CA GLU A 114 -9.23 14.13 5.85
C GLU A 114 -9.84 13.85 7.22
N GLU A 115 -10.95 13.10 7.28
CA GLU A 115 -11.55 12.66 8.54
C GLU A 115 -10.59 11.76 9.32
N GLN A 116 -9.93 10.83 8.65
CA GLN A 116 -8.88 9.99 9.26
C GLN A 116 -7.71 10.83 9.80
N LEU A 117 -7.24 11.82 9.03
CA LEU A 117 -6.16 12.72 9.45
C LEU A 117 -6.54 13.59 10.66
N LYS A 118 -7.82 13.98 10.80
CA LYS A 118 -8.29 14.74 11.97
C LYS A 118 -8.19 13.94 13.26
N ASN A 119 -8.33 12.62 13.19
CA ASN A 119 -8.28 11.73 14.35
C ASN A 119 -6.86 11.52 14.91
N ILE A 120 -5.82 11.96 14.20
CA ILE A 120 -4.41 11.74 14.53
C ILE A 120 -3.62 13.03 14.81
N LYS A 121 -4.28 14.19 14.95
CA LYS A 121 -3.64 15.51 15.15
C LYS A 121 -2.68 15.62 16.34
N SER A 122 -2.76 14.74 17.32
CA SER A 122 -1.87 14.74 18.47
C SER A 122 -0.52 14.04 18.22
N ALA A 123 -0.41 13.23 17.16
CA ALA A 123 0.80 12.46 16.88
C ALA A 123 1.83 13.34 16.14
N ARG A 124 2.98 13.59 16.77
CA ARG A 124 4.09 14.37 16.20
C ARG A 124 5.28 13.47 15.88
N ASN A 125 6.05 13.83 14.87
CA ASN A 125 7.23 13.08 14.42
C ASN A 125 6.89 11.62 14.11
N SER A 126 5.83 11.44 13.32
CA SER A 126 5.28 10.13 12.95
C SER A 126 5.50 9.88 11.47
N MET A 127 5.71 8.63 11.08
CA MET A 127 5.61 8.24 9.68
C MET A 127 4.15 7.91 9.39
N ILE A 128 3.59 8.50 8.33
CA ILE A 128 2.22 8.21 7.91
C ILE A 128 2.31 7.34 6.66
N LEU A 129 1.64 6.20 6.67
CA LEU A 129 1.56 5.27 5.56
C LEU A 129 0.19 5.35 4.91
N LEU A 130 0.16 5.34 3.59
CA LEU A 130 -1.07 5.28 2.78
C LEU A 130 -1.01 4.09 1.82
N ASP A 131 -2.08 3.29 1.75
CA ASP A 131 -2.23 2.29 0.68
C ASP A 131 -2.75 2.98 -0.58
N GLY A 132 -1.95 2.97 -1.65
CA GLY A 132 -2.34 3.60 -2.92
C GLY A 132 -1.24 4.43 -3.55
N ASP A 133 -1.62 5.11 -4.64
CA ASP A 133 -0.74 5.93 -5.47
C ASP A 133 -0.87 7.41 -5.10
N LEU A 134 0.22 8.04 -4.69
CA LEU A 134 0.22 9.43 -4.24
C LEU A 134 -0.07 10.39 -5.40
N ASN A 135 0.39 10.07 -6.61
CA ASN A 135 0.13 10.90 -7.79
C ASN A 135 -1.36 10.93 -8.13
N GLU A 136 -2.05 9.80 -8.03
CA GLU A 136 -3.52 9.76 -8.17
C GLU A 136 -4.20 10.62 -7.11
N MET A 137 -3.81 10.50 -5.84
CA MET A 137 -4.38 11.31 -4.76
C MET A 137 -4.15 12.83 -4.94
N MET A 138 -2.94 13.21 -5.35
CA MET A 138 -2.53 14.62 -5.48
C MET A 138 -3.03 15.30 -6.76
N SER A 139 -3.29 14.54 -7.81
CA SER A 139 -3.81 15.07 -9.08
C SER A 139 -5.32 15.33 -9.01
N VAL A 140 -6.06 14.51 -8.27
CA VAL A 140 -7.52 14.54 -8.37
C VAL A 140 -8.19 15.33 -7.25
N SER A 141 -7.63 15.40 -6.04
CA SER A 141 -8.39 15.97 -4.92
C SER A 141 -7.60 16.68 -3.83
N ARG A 142 -6.26 16.84 -3.97
CA ARG A 142 -5.33 17.54 -3.04
C ARG A 142 -5.98 17.79 -1.67
N PRO A 143 -5.97 16.80 -0.76
CA PRO A 143 -6.71 16.90 0.49
C PRO A 143 -6.39 18.22 1.20
N LEU A 144 -7.42 19.05 1.40
CA LEU A 144 -7.26 20.42 1.87
C LEU A 144 -6.71 20.38 3.29
N GLY A 145 -5.46 20.82 3.44
CA GLY A 145 -4.77 20.84 4.73
C GLY A 145 -3.88 19.64 5.01
N LEU A 146 -3.70 18.68 4.09
CA LEU A 146 -2.68 17.63 4.23
C LEU A 146 -1.29 18.25 4.41
N THR A 147 -0.92 19.19 3.53
CA THR A 147 0.37 19.90 3.62
C THR A 147 0.51 20.64 4.95
N GLY A 148 -0.55 21.35 5.37
CA GLY A 148 -0.56 22.07 6.64
C GLY A 148 -0.42 21.13 7.85
N PHE A 149 -1.10 19.99 7.81
CA PHE A 149 -1.04 18.95 8.83
C PHE A 149 0.38 18.35 8.94
N LEU A 150 0.96 17.95 7.81
CA LEU A 150 2.31 17.36 7.78
C LEU A 150 3.36 18.36 8.27
N ASN A 151 3.28 19.62 7.81
CA ASN A 151 4.16 20.69 8.27
C ASN A 151 4.01 20.96 9.78
N SER A 152 2.78 20.95 10.30
CA SER A 152 2.52 21.21 11.73
C SER A 152 2.97 20.07 12.66
N THR A 153 2.99 18.84 12.14
CA THR A 153 3.35 17.64 12.92
C THR A 153 4.81 17.22 12.73
N GLY A 154 5.49 17.76 11.70
CA GLY A 154 6.81 17.30 11.27
C GLY A 154 6.76 15.84 10.78
N SER A 155 5.65 15.43 10.19
CA SER A 155 5.43 14.06 9.72
C SER A 155 5.61 13.99 8.22
N VAL A 156 6.03 12.82 7.72
CA VAL A 156 6.13 12.53 6.28
C VAL A 156 5.10 11.46 5.95
N LEU A 157 4.36 11.70 4.86
CA LEU A 157 3.45 10.74 4.26
C LEU A 157 4.23 9.89 3.25
N ILE A 158 4.20 8.58 3.43
CA ILE A 158 4.75 7.58 2.53
C ILE A 158 3.59 6.78 1.96
N SER A 159 3.33 6.94 0.67
CA SER A 159 2.41 6.07 -0.05
C SER A 159 3.10 4.76 -0.42
N VAL A 160 2.36 3.67 -0.36
CA VAL A 160 2.82 2.34 -0.73
C VAL A 160 1.81 1.74 -1.70
N SER A 161 2.20 1.64 -2.96
CA SER A 161 1.36 1.07 -4.01
C SER A 161 1.83 -0.33 -4.42
N LYS A 162 0.85 -1.19 -4.69
CA LYS A 162 1.01 -2.57 -5.15
C LYS A 162 1.15 -2.67 -6.67
N SER A 163 1.32 -1.55 -7.38
CA SER A 163 1.38 -1.49 -8.84
C SER A 163 2.49 -2.35 -9.47
N PHE A 164 3.59 -2.58 -8.75
CA PHE A 164 4.70 -3.44 -9.17
C PHE A 164 4.66 -4.87 -8.62
N VAL A 165 3.52 -5.32 -8.05
CA VAL A 165 3.32 -6.74 -7.71
C VAL A 165 3.13 -7.53 -9.01
N ASN A 166 4.22 -7.72 -9.73
CA ASN A 166 4.29 -8.47 -10.97
C ASN A 166 5.33 -9.60 -10.79
N PRO A 167 4.92 -10.88 -10.82
CA PRO A 167 5.80 -12.02 -10.58
C PRO A 167 6.88 -12.19 -11.67
N PHE A 168 6.78 -11.48 -12.78
CA PHE A 168 7.72 -11.56 -13.90
C PHE A 168 8.86 -10.56 -13.83
N ILE A 169 8.83 -9.60 -12.89
CA ILE A 169 9.97 -8.69 -12.69
C ILE A 169 11.09 -9.48 -12.02
N ARG A 170 12.17 -9.71 -12.77
CA ARG A 170 13.39 -10.33 -12.24
C ARG A 170 14.41 -9.25 -11.90
N LEU A 171 14.79 -9.22 -10.63
CA LEU A 171 15.96 -8.46 -10.18
C LEU A 171 17.23 -9.29 -10.40
N PRO A 172 18.39 -8.65 -10.55
CA PRO A 172 19.68 -9.33 -10.37
C PRO A 172 19.74 -9.98 -8.97
N ASP A 173 20.31 -11.18 -8.87
CA ASP A 173 20.38 -11.94 -7.60
C ASP A 173 21.04 -11.16 -6.45
N GLU A 174 21.99 -10.28 -6.78
CA GLU A 174 22.66 -9.40 -5.82
C GLU A 174 21.69 -8.40 -5.17
N VAL A 175 20.70 -7.91 -5.92
CA VAL A 175 19.72 -6.93 -5.44
C VAL A 175 18.63 -7.59 -4.59
N ASP A 176 18.31 -8.84 -4.87
CA ASP A 176 17.29 -9.58 -4.10
C ASP A 176 17.81 -10.16 -2.77
N ALA A 177 19.11 -10.00 -2.49
CA ALA A 177 19.73 -10.52 -1.27
C ALA A 177 19.35 -9.71 -0.01
N SER A 178 19.01 -8.43 -0.16
CA SER A 178 18.71 -7.51 0.94
C SER A 178 17.54 -6.59 0.61
N PRO A 179 16.85 -6.03 1.64
CA PRO A 179 15.94 -4.91 1.43
C PRO A 179 16.64 -3.74 0.74
N PHE A 180 15.98 -3.13 -0.23
CA PHE A 180 16.55 -2.01 -0.99
C PHE A 180 15.48 -1.00 -1.39
N ILE A 181 15.96 0.20 -1.72
CA ILE A 181 15.20 1.27 -2.36
C ILE A 181 15.98 1.79 -3.57
N GLY A 182 15.29 2.02 -4.69
CA GLY A 182 15.86 2.61 -5.89
C GLY A 182 14.96 3.67 -6.49
N GLU A 183 15.52 4.82 -6.86
CA GLU A 183 14.76 5.88 -7.54
C GLU A 183 14.43 5.49 -8.99
N ILE A 184 13.17 5.63 -9.39
CA ILE A 184 12.72 5.39 -10.76
C ILE A 184 12.95 6.66 -11.59
N LEU A 185 13.82 6.56 -12.61
CA LEU A 185 14.14 7.70 -13.49
C LEU A 185 13.06 7.91 -14.56
N ASN A 186 11.93 8.50 -14.15
CA ASN A 186 10.78 8.78 -15.02
C ASN A 186 10.45 10.28 -15.17
N GLY A 187 11.13 11.16 -14.44
CA GLY A 187 10.90 12.61 -14.45
C GLY A 187 9.58 13.06 -13.83
N ARG A 188 8.92 12.22 -13.03
CA ARG A 188 7.68 12.55 -12.31
C ARG A 188 7.98 13.24 -10.98
N SER A 189 7.05 14.07 -10.53
CA SER A 189 7.05 14.69 -9.20
C SER A 189 5.67 14.48 -8.56
N PRO A 190 5.59 13.93 -7.32
CA PRO A 190 6.70 13.44 -6.48
C PRO A 190 7.51 12.30 -7.12
N ARG A 191 8.77 12.16 -6.71
CA ARG A 191 9.66 11.08 -7.17
C ARG A 191 9.07 9.72 -6.81
N GLU A 192 9.19 8.77 -7.74
CA GLU A 192 8.76 7.39 -7.54
C GLU A 192 9.95 6.51 -7.19
N TYR A 193 9.78 5.65 -6.19
CA TYR A 193 10.80 4.72 -5.75
C TYR A 193 10.30 3.28 -5.88
N LEU A 194 11.19 2.40 -6.32
CA LEU A 194 10.98 0.97 -6.28
C LEU A 194 11.60 0.42 -5.00
N VAL A 195 10.80 -0.29 -4.22
CA VAL A 195 11.19 -0.77 -2.90
C VAL A 195 10.96 -2.27 -2.78
N ARG A 196 11.90 -2.93 -2.10
CA ARG A 196 11.72 -4.27 -1.55
C ARG A 196 12.05 -4.23 -0.07
N LEU A 197 11.03 -4.44 0.77
CA LEU A 197 11.18 -4.39 2.23
C LEU A 197 11.69 -5.71 2.82
N ARG A 198 11.58 -6.83 2.09
CA ARG A 198 12.05 -8.15 2.51
C ARG A 198 12.59 -8.93 1.30
N PRO A 199 13.73 -9.63 1.43
CA PRO A 199 14.23 -10.52 0.37
C PRO A 199 13.17 -11.51 -0.12
N GLY A 200 13.05 -11.66 -1.44
CA GLY A 200 12.07 -12.56 -2.06
C GLY A 200 10.60 -12.13 -1.98
N SER A 201 10.29 -10.95 -1.45
CA SER A 201 8.92 -10.41 -1.45
C SER A 201 8.56 -9.69 -2.76
N PRO A 202 7.27 -9.38 -3.01
CA PRO A 202 6.89 -8.53 -4.11
C PRO A 202 7.56 -7.14 -4.06
N LEU A 203 7.70 -6.51 -5.24
CA LEU A 203 8.12 -5.12 -5.35
C LEU A 203 6.95 -4.18 -5.06
N LEU A 204 7.28 -3.08 -4.40
CA LEU A 204 6.34 -2.02 -4.08
C LEU A 204 6.79 -0.72 -4.74
N LYS A 205 5.83 0.11 -5.15
CA LYS A 205 6.10 1.52 -5.45
C LYS A 205 5.95 2.32 -4.17
N VAL A 206 6.88 3.22 -3.90
CA VAL A 206 6.83 4.15 -2.79
C VAL A 206 6.99 5.58 -3.29
N GLU A 207 6.19 6.50 -2.77
CA GLU A 207 6.29 7.93 -3.03
C GLU A 207 6.13 8.68 -1.70
N ALA A 208 6.92 9.74 -1.49
CA ALA A 208 6.94 10.49 -0.24
C ALA A 208 6.39 11.92 -0.44
N TYR A 209 5.69 12.42 0.59
CA TYR A 209 5.19 13.79 0.66
C TYR A 209 5.33 14.38 2.08
N PRO A 210 5.92 15.58 2.25
CA PRO A 210 6.71 16.32 1.27
C PRO A 210 7.86 15.48 0.67
N GLU A 211 8.41 15.93 -0.46
CA GLU A 211 9.54 15.23 -1.09
C GLU A 211 10.76 15.26 -0.16
N VAL A 212 11.38 14.11 0.05
CA VAL A 212 12.56 13.91 0.92
C VAL A 212 13.69 13.29 0.11
N GLU A 213 14.93 13.47 0.57
CA GLU A 213 16.09 12.87 -0.08
C GLU A 213 16.10 11.34 0.09
N LEU A 214 16.73 10.65 -0.86
CA LEU A 214 16.73 9.17 -0.91
C LEU A 214 17.33 8.54 0.36
N ASP A 215 18.38 9.14 0.93
CA ASP A 215 19.02 8.66 2.16
C ASP A 215 18.08 8.78 3.38
N GLU A 216 17.35 9.90 3.47
CA GLU A 216 16.35 10.12 4.52
C GLU A 216 15.21 9.11 4.40
N LEU A 217 14.68 8.90 3.19
CA LEU A 217 13.64 7.90 2.93
C LEU A 217 14.13 6.49 3.24
N SER A 218 15.38 6.14 2.92
CA SER A 218 15.98 4.85 3.27
C SER A 218 16.02 4.65 4.79
N SER A 219 16.44 5.67 5.56
CA SER A 219 16.44 5.63 7.04
C SER A 219 15.03 5.51 7.63
N MET A 220 14.05 6.17 7.02
CA MET A 220 12.65 6.02 7.38
C MET A 220 12.16 4.59 7.15
N LEU A 221 12.42 4.00 5.98
CA LEU A 221 12.03 2.62 5.68
C LEU A 221 12.76 1.59 6.56
N ALA A 222 14.00 1.86 6.96
CA ALA A 222 14.72 1.06 7.95
C ALA A 222 13.95 1.05 9.30
N SER A 223 13.56 2.24 9.76
CA SER A 223 12.75 2.40 10.98
C SER A 223 11.38 1.70 10.85
N LEU A 224 10.76 1.73 9.67
CA LEU A 224 9.52 1.00 9.37
C LEU A 224 9.69 -0.52 9.53
N ILE A 225 10.76 -1.08 8.98
CA ILE A 225 11.06 -2.52 9.07
C ILE A 225 11.24 -2.94 10.54
N LEU A 226 11.92 -2.12 11.34
CA LEU A 226 12.20 -2.38 12.75
C LEU A 226 10.97 -2.25 13.66
N ILE A 227 10.17 -1.19 13.48
CA ILE A 227 9.02 -0.90 14.36
C ILE A 227 7.77 -1.68 13.93
N ASP A 228 7.45 -1.67 12.64
CA ASP A 228 6.18 -2.23 12.18
C ASP A 228 6.24 -3.74 11.97
N GLY A 229 7.35 -4.22 11.44
CA GLY A 229 7.41 -5.55 10.85
C GLY A 229 6.76 -5.56 9.47
N VAL A 230 7.43 -6.22 8.52
CA VAL A 230 7.05 -6.26 7.11
C VAL A 230 6.69 -7.69 6.68
N GLU A 231 5.55 -8.19 7.14
CA GLU A 231 5.11 -9.55 6.82
C GLU A 231 4.84 -9.69 5.31
N TYR A 232 5.39 -10.74 4.68
CA TYR A 232 5.36 -10.92 3.21
C TYR A 232 5.89 -9.72 2.40
N GLY A 233 6.70 -8.85 3.01
CA GLY A 233 7.25 -7.65 2.39
C GLY A 233 6.30 -6.46 2.30
N TYR A 234 5.18 -6.49 3.02
CA TYR A 234 4.23 -5.37 3.11
C TYR A 234 4.10 -4.91 4.57
N PRO A 235 3.97 -3.59 4.85
CA PRO A 235 3.86 -3.09 6.23
C PRO A 235 2.62 -3.64 6.96
N GLU A 236 2.82 -4.12 8.18
CA GLU A 236 1.76 -4.73 8.99
C GLU A 236 0.66 -3.73 9.35
N THR A 237 1.02 -2.50 9.71
CA THR A 237 0.05 -1.45 10.02
C THR A 237 -0.85 -1.12 8.82
N LEU A 238 -0.30 -1.05 7.60
CA LEU A 238 -1.09 -0.90 6.37
C LEU A 238 -2.00 -2.10 6.14
N ARG A 239 -1.51 -3.32 6.36
CA ARG A 239 -2.33 -4.54 6.24
C ARG A 239 -3.52 -4.50 7.19
N ILE A 240 -3.29 -4.11 8.43
CA ILE A 240 -4.36 -3.95 9.43
C ILE A 240 -5.33 -2.85 8.99
N ALA A 241 -4.84 -1.69 8.55
CA ALA A 241 -5.70 -0.59 8.08
C ALA A 241 -6.63 -1.08 6.95
N HIS A 242 -6.06 -1.81 5.98
CA HIS A 242 -6.81 -2.41 4.86
C HIS A 242 -7.84 -3.46 5.30
N ILE A 243 -7.54 -4.27 6.33
CA ILE A 243 -8.50 -5.24 6.87
C ILE A 243 -9.68 -4.53 7.52
N TYR A 244 -9.43 -3.44 8.26
CA TYR A 244 -10.44 -2.74 9.04
C TYR A 244 -11.26 -1.71 8.23
N SER A 245 -10.74 -1.23 7.11
CA SER A 245 -11.46 -0.40 6.14
C SER A 245 -12.45 -1.21 5.29
N LYS A 246 -12.22 -2.53 5.12
CA LYS A 246 -13.12 -3.38 4.33
C LYS A 246 -14.54 -3.38 4.87
N ILE A 247 -15.49 -3.25 3.94
CA ILE A 247 -16.92 -3.37 4.20
C ILE A 247 -17.33 -4.81 3.86
N LEU A 248 -17.80 -5.54 4.86
CA LEU A 248 -18.13 -6.96 4.70
C LEU A 248 -19.47 -7.15 3.97
N GLN A 249 -19.68 -8.31 3.36
CA GLN A 249 -20.93 -8.62 2.65
C GLN A 249 -22.16 -8.59 3.58
N VAL A 250 -22.01 -9.01 4.83
CA VAL A 250 -23.07 -8.87 5.84
C VAL A 250 -23.42 -7.41 6.14
N GLU A 251 -22.42 -6.52 6.09
CA GLU A 251 -22.63 -5.08 6.24
C GLU A 251 -23.32 -4.51 5.01
N VAL A 252 -22.94 -4.94 3.80
CA VAL A 252 -23.64 -4.57 2.54
C VAL A 252 -25.12 -4.93 2.62
N LEU A 253 -25.46 -6.16 3.05
CA LEU A 253 -26.85 -6.57 3.25
C LEU A 253 -27.57 -5.71 4.29
N THR A 254 -26.88 -5.42 5.41
CA THR A 254 -27.42 -4.57 6.47
C THR A 254 -27.70 -3.15 5.97
N LEU A 255 -26.78 -2.57 5.19
CA LEU A 255 -26.94 -1.25 4.59
C LEU A 255 -28.12 -1.21 3.62
N ARG A 256 -28.29 -2.24 2.77
CA ARG A 256 -29.48 -2.37 1.91
C ARG A 256 -30.77 -2.41 2.73
N CYS A 257 -30.82 -3.20 3.80
CA CYS A 257 -31.98 -3.24 4.69
C CYS A 257 -32.27 -1.91 5.37
N ILE A 258 -31.22 -1.19 5.82
CA ILE A 258 -31.36 0.14 6.42
C ILE A 258 -31.91 1.14 5.39
N LEU A 259 -31.36 1.15 4.18
CA LEU A 259 -31.81 2.00 3.08
C LEU A 259 -33.29 1.77 2.74
N GLN A 260 -33.71 0.50 2.63
CA GLN A 260 -35.10 0.19 2.37
C GLN A 260 -36.02 0.57 3.54
N ARG A 261 -35.68 0.15 4.77
CA ARG A 261 -36.57 0.30 5.93
C ARG A 261 -36.66 1.73 6.46
N LYS A 262 -35.55 2.47 6.46
CA LYS A 262 -35.52 3.83 7.01
C LYS A 262 -35.76 4.91 5.96
N PHE A 263 -35.33 4.68 4.72
CA PHE A 263 -35.33 5.72 3.68
C PHE A 263 -36.22 5.38 2.47
N GLY A 264 -36.79 4.16 2.40
CA GLY A 264 -37.58 3.73 1.25
C GLY A 264 -36.77 3.67 -0.04
N ILE A 265 -35.45 3.45 0.08
CA ILE A 265 -34.53 3.33 -1.06
C ILE A 265 -34.27 1.85 -1.29
N GLU A 266 -34.86 1.33 -2.36
CA GLU A 266 -34.63 -0.03 -2.81
C GLU A 266 -33.30 -0.08 -3.57
N VAL A 267 -32.40 -0.95 -3.12
CA VAL A 267 -31.09 -1.15 -3.74
C VAL A 267 -31.02 -2.57 -4.25
N LEU A 268 -31.01 -2.69 -5.58
CA LEU A 268 -30.91 -3.95 -6.28
C LEU A 268 -29.44 -4.28 -6.52
N ARG A 269 -29.12 -5.57 -6.53
CA ARG A 269 -27.80 -6.01 -6.98
C ARG A 269 -27.68 -5.68 -8.46
N GLU A 270 -26.53 -5.17 -8.87
CA GLU A 270 -26.24 -5.00 -10.29
C GLU A 270 -26.27 -6.36 -10.96
N ILE A 271 -27.19 -6.50 -11.92
CA ILE A 271 -27.29 -7.69 -12.74
C ILE A 271 -26.43 -7.43 -13.97
N ASP A 272 -25.48 -8.32 -14.23
CA ASP A 272 -24.76 -8.33 -15.48
C ASP A 272 -25.76 -8.70 -16.59
N ASN A 273 -26.24 -7.69 -17.32
CA ASN A 273 -27.21 -7.86 -18.38
C ASN A 273 -26.75 -8.88 -19.43
N ARG A 274 -25.43 -8.95 -19.71
CA ARG A 274 -24.89 -9.92 -20.67
C ARG A 274 -24.96 -11.33 -20.09
N LYS A 275 -24.58 -11.55 -18.83
CA LYS A 275 -24.73 -12.86 -18.19
C LYS A 275 -26.20 -13.27 -18.04
N MET A 276 -27.11 -12.32 -17.81
CA MET A 276 -28.53 -12.61 -17.71
C MET A 276 -29.13 -12.99 -19.06
N LEU A 277 -28.77 -12.29 -20.14
CA LEU A 277 -29.30 -12.52 -21.48
C LEU A 277 -28.63 -13.70 -22.21
N LEU A 278 -27.33 -13.90 -22.00
CA LEU A 278 -26.50 -14.84 -22.77
C LEU A 278 -25.99 -16.02 -21.93
N GLY A 279 -26.35 -16.07 -20.65
CA GLY A 279 -25.84 -17.09 -19.72
C GLY A 279 -24.33 -16.96 -19.45
N GLY A 280 -23.76 -18.00 -18.84
CA GLY A 280 -22.32 -18.08 -18.53
C GLY A 280 -21.40 -18.36 -19.72
N PHE A 281 -21.90 -18.27 -20.96
CA PHE A 281 -21.13 -18.56 -22.17
C PHE A 281 -20.14 -17.46 -22.58
N TRP A 282 -20.15 -16.34 -21.86
CA TRP A 282 -19.25 -15.21 -22.08
C TRP A 282 -18.59 -14.83 -20.75
N SER A 283 -17.28 -15.06 -20.65
CA SER A 283 -16.41 -14.64 -19.56
C SER A 283 -15.38 -13.64 -20.07
#